data_AF-A0A949SY84-F1
#
_entry.id   AF-A0A949SY84-F1
#
_cell.length_a   1.000
_cell.length_b   1.000
_cell.length_c   1.000
_cell.angle_alpha   90.00
_cell.angle_beta   90.00
_cell.angle_gamma   90.00
#
_symmetry.space_group_name_H-M   'P 1'
#
loop_
_entity.id
_entity.type
_entity.pdbx_description
1 polymer ?
#
loop_
_entity_poly.entity_id
_entity_poly.type
_entity_poly.pdbx_seq_one_letter_code
_entity_poly.pdbx_strand_id
1 'polypeptide(L)'
;MRTAMAVALAISLLCVPTEAQDKPESMKITLRSYGDSSQTALEAFAAKLGYGVILPSEGDDVGGSIEDACWFSIKDASVEQASAVLSRAFGLRVTVHHDRKKVSAHSYMTTTRRVTRGYDVSLLCARYVDYVNRFNGAKPAKGFVERPASSHLLDHMLGVMEATGLRGDSGSAVGQRLLFTLEEGEHAQIKELLNLLMNEKGGASVACVAQRQTLEALGKVTWDEEVTERPVASLLAALFAKAGRDFVITYGMARELGEAHVTRAEAKGQNGAALLADLTEAHQFGLGAVAGVALLGDMTTASWGSYRVFELKPLLERLAQDYVNQRTKPRDGGFEGDISNMGGLAVITSALQEQGEGRELPCTLKSFGTRLVALGSAQTLDELAAILKEMGFEEPKED
;
A
#
# COMPACT_ATOMS: atom_id res chain seq x y z
N MET A 1 -47.04 -69.58 3.52
CA MET A 1 -45.56 -69.49 3.54
C MET A 1 -45.03 -68.53 2.46
N ARG A 2 -45.45 -67.24 2.45
CA ARG A 2 -44.90 -66.22 1.52
C ARG A 2 -44.68 -64.84 2.14
N THR A 3 -45.14 -64.61 3.37
CA THR A 3 -45.00 -63.32 4.08
C THR A 3 -43.76 -63.24 4.97
N ALA A 4 -43.24 -64.37 5.47
CA ALA A 4 -42.03 -64.38 6.31
C ALA A 4 -40.72 -64.13 5.51
N MET A 5 -40.71 -64.41 4.21
CA MET A 5 -39.52 -64.27 3.37
C MET A 5 -39.31 -62.84 2.84
N ALA A 6 -40.36 -62.02 2.81
CA ALA A 6 -40.28 -60.61 2.39
C ALA A 6 -39.73 -59.69 3.49
N VAL A 7 -39.95 -60.04 4.77
CA VAL A 7 -39.47 -59.24 5.91
C VAL A 7 -37.97 -59.47 6.16
N ALA A 8 -37.47 -60.68 5.91
CA ALA A 8 -36.05 -61.01 6.05
C ALA A 8 -35.16 -60.30 5.01
N LEU A 9 -35.66 -60.07 3.79
CA LEU A 9 -34.94 -59.34 2.74
C LEU A 9 -34.94 -57.82 2.96
N ALA A 10 -36.00 -57.28 3.59
CA ALA A 10 -36.09 -55.86 3.89
C ALA A 10 -35.20 -55.45 5.09
N ILE A 11 -35.01 -56.35 6.07
CA ILE A 11 -34.16 -56.08 7.25
C ILE A 11 -32.66 -56.22 6.91
N SER A 12 -32.30 -57.08 5.96
CA SER A 12 -30.90 -57.22 5.50
C SER A 12 -30.44 -56.09 4.57
N LEU A 13 -31.36 -55.28 4.02
CA LEU A 13 -31.05 -54.02 3.32
C LEU A 13 -30.90 -52.81 4.26
N LEU A 14 -31.29 -52.94 5.54
CA LEU A 14 -31.19 -51.87 6.55
C LEU A 14 -29.97 -52.01 7.47
N CYS A 15 -29.16 -53.05 7.30
CA CYS A 15 -27.92 -53.30 8.06
C CYS A 15 -26.68 -53.31 7.15
N VAL A 16 -26.72 -52.60 6.02
CA VAL A 16 -25.48 -52.17 5.39
C VAL A 16 -24.96 -51.03 6.27
N PRO A 17 -23.76 -51.14 6.88
CA PRO A 17 -23.15 -49.95 7.45
C PRO A 17 -23.06 -48.97 6.27
N THR A 18 -23.79 -47.85 6.36
CA THR A 18 -23.40 -46.66 5.63
C THR A 18 -21.98 -46.38 6.09
N GLU A 19 -20.99 -46.92 5.37
CA GLU A 19 -19.73 -46.23 5.20
C GLU A 19 -20.17 -44.82 4.86
N ALA A 20 -19.98 -43.91 5.82
CA ALA A 20 -19.85 -42.53 5.46
C ALA A 20 -18.84 -42.56 4.31
N GLN A 21 -19.33 -42.32 3.09
CA GLN A 21 -18.43 -41.90 2.03
C GLN A 21 -17.79 -40.66 2.63
N ASP A 22 -16.58 -40.85 3.18
CA ASP A 22 -15.69 -39.76 3.49
C ASP A 22 -15.75 -38.89 2.24
N LYS A 23 -16.37 -37.70 2.39
CA LYS A 23 -16.29 -36.70 1.32
C LYS A 23 -14.81 -36.64 1.00
N PRO A 24 -14.39 -36.89 -0.25
CA PRO A 24 -12.97 -36.88 -0.57
C PRO A 24 -12.42 -35.58 -0.02
N GLU A 25 -11.48 -35.67 0.91
CA GLU A 25 -10.94 -34.50 1.58
C GLU A 25 -10.53 -33.53 0.48
N SER A 26 -11.16 -32.35 0.45
CA SER A 26 -10.90 -31.38 -0.60
C SER A 26 -9.42 -31.08 -0.56
N MET A 27 -8.68 -31.51 -1.58
CA MET A 27 -7.23 -31.42 -1.58
C MET A 27 -6.81 -29.97 -1.35
N LYS A 28 -5.99 -29.76 -0.31
CA LYS A 28 -5.49 -28.45 0.08
C LYS A 28 -4.11 -28.22 -0.52
N ILE A 29 -3.96 -27.13 -1.25
CA ILE A 29 -2.73 -26.75 -1.94
C ILE A 29 -1.99 -25.71 -1.10
N THR A 30 -0.73 -26.00 -0.82
CA THR A 30 0.22 -25.08 -0.20
C THR A 30 1.48 -25.01 -1.06
N LEU A 31 1.76 -23.82 -1.60
CA LEU A 31 2.84 -23.53 -2.54
C LEU A 31 3.34 -22.10 -2.32
N ARG A 32 4.60 -21.85 -2.63
CA ARG A 32 5.18 -20.50 -2.59
C ARG A 32 6.23 -20.38 -3.68
N SER A 33 6.31 -19.19 -4.27
CA SER A 33 7.38 -18.79 -5.18
C SER A 33 7.74 -17.34 -4.86
N TYR A 34 9.04 -17.06 -4.75
CA TYR A 34 9.57 -15.73 -4.48
C TYR A 34 10.65 -15.40 -5.52
N GLY A 35 10.27 -15.42 -6.80
CA GLY A 35 11.16 -15.14 -7.91
C GLY A 35 11.61 -16.36 -8.72
N ASP A 36 11.07 -17.56 -8.45
CA ASP A 36 11.28 -18.72 -9.32
C ASP A 36 10.51 -18.53 -10.64
N SER A 37 10.93 -19.21 -11.70
CA SER A 37 10.22 -19.14 -12.98
C SER A 37 8.79 -19.67 -12.85
N SER A 38 7.89 -19.10 -13.66
CA SER A 38 6.49 -19.53 -13.76
C SER A 38 6.40 -21.01 -14.10
N GLN A 39 7.37 -21.56 -14.84
CA GLN A 39 7.50 -22.97 -15.17
C GLN A 39 7.70 -23.81 -13.91
N THR A 40 8.71 -23.47 -13.10
CA THR A 40 9.00 -24.19 -11.86
C THR A 40 7.80 -24.16 -10.91
N ALA A 41 7.11 -23.03 -10.83
CA ALA A 41 5.88 -22.90 -10.05
C ALA A 41 4.72 -23.76 -10.59
N LEU A 42 4.53 -23.81 -11.91
CA LEU A 42 3.51 -24.63 -12.56
C LEU A 42 3.78 -26.13 -12.38
N GLU A 43 5.04 -26.53 -12.50
CA GLU A 43 5.51 -27.91 -12.25
C GLU A 43 5.29 -28.30 -10.79
N ALA A 44 5.61 -27.44 -9.83
CA ALA A 44 5.36 -27.69 -8.41
C ALA A 44 3.86 -27.85 -8.12
N PHE A 45 3.00 -27.06 -8.76
CA PHE A 45 1.56 -27.19 -8.65
C PHE A 45 1.03 -28.50 -9.26
N ALA A 46 1.47 -28.85 -10.46
CA ALA A 46 1.10 -30.12 -11.10
C ALA A 46 1.57 -31.32 -10.27
N ALA A 47 2.79 -31.25 -9.71
CA ALA A 47 3.34 -32.29 -8.85
C ALA A 47 2.51 -32.50 -7.57
N LYS A 48 2.00 -31.42 -6.95
CA LYS A 48 1.07 -31.55 -5.82
C LYS A 48 -0.15 -32.38 -6.20
N LEU A 49 -0.72 -32.14 -7.38
CA LEU A 49 -1.89 -32.86 -7.90
C LEU A 49 -1.57 -34.29 -8.40
N GLY A 50 -0.29 -34.66 -8.51
CA GLY A 50 0.15 -35.88 -9.20
C GLY A 50 -0.10 -35.85 -10.72
N TYR A 51 -0.10 -34.65 -11.31
CA TYR A 51 -0.44 -34.37 -12.71
C TYR A 51 0.81 -34.01 -13.52
N GLY A 52 0.74 -34.16 -14.84
CA GLY A 52 1.76 -33.66 -15.77
C GLY A 52 1.54 -32.18 -16.13
N VAL A 53 2.55 -31.54 -16.72
CA VAL A 53 2.47 -30.16 -17.22
C VAL A 53 2.32 -30.14 -18.74
N ILE A 54 1.53 -29.19 -19.25
CA ILE A 54 1.52 -28.78 -20.66
C ILE A 54 2.06 -27.37 -20.69
N LEU A 55 3.25 -27.20 -21.27
CA LEU A 55 3.87 -25.90 -21.47
C LEU A 55 3.22 -25.19 -22.67
N PRO A 56 3.11 -23.85 -22.63
CA PRO A 56 2.66 -23.07 -23.78
C PRO A 56 3.61 -23.27 -24.97
N SER A 57 3.07 -23.18 -26.19
CA SER A 57 3.86 -23.27 -27.41
C SER A 57 4.51 -21.92 -27.72
N GLU A 58 5.68 -21.90 -28.38
CA GLU A 58 6.45 -20.68 -28.71
C GLU A 58 5.65 -19.61 -29.49
N GLY A 59 4.47 -19.94 -30.03
CA GLY A 59 3.59 -19.01 -30.75
C GLY A 59 2.48 -18.35 -29.91
N ASP A 60 2.34 -18.70 -28.63
CA ASP A 60 1.29 -18.16 -27.74
C ASP A 60 1.70 -16.84 -27.03
N ASP A 61 2.85 -16.27 -27.41
CA ASP A 61 3.61 -15.29 -26.61
C ASP A 61 3.15 -13.83 -26.79
N VAL A 62 1.94 -13.51 -26.32
CA VAL A 62 1.36 -12.15 -26.41
C VAL A 62 1.16 -11.48 -25.04
N GLY A 63 1.68 -12.06 -23.94
CA GLY A 63 1.47 -11.47 -22.61
C GLY A 63 2.30 -11.98 -21.42
N GLY A 64 2.96 -13.15 -21.50
CA GLY A 64 3.82 -13.67 -20.42
C GLY A 64 4.58 -14.93 -20.80
N SER A 65 5.86 -15.03 -20.40
CA SER A 65 6.71 -16.20 -20.64
C SER A 65 6.65 -17.18 -19.47
N ILE A 66 6.81 -18.47 -19.73
CA ILE A 66 6.92 -19.48 -18.65
C ILE A 66 8.28 -19.37 -17.92
N GLU A 67 9.28 -18.76 -18.56
CA GLU A 67 10.63 -18.55 -18.00
C GLU A 67 10.68 -17.41 -16.98
N ASP A 68 9.65 -16.58 -16.99
CA ASP A 68 9.53 -15.39 -16.18
C ASP A 68 9.40 -15.67 -14.68
N ALA A 69 10.16 -14.93 -13.87
CA ALA A 69 10.05 -14.96 -12.43
C ALA A 69 8.62 -14.61 -11.97
N CYS A 70 8.10 -15.37 -11.00
CA CYS A 70 6.77 -15.22 -10.43
C CYS A 70 6.80 -15.13 -8.90
N TRP A 71 5.78 -14.48 -8.32
CA TRP A 71 5.70 -14.21 -6.88
C TRP A 71 4.32 -14.56 -6.34
N PHE A 72 4.24 -15.55 -5.43
CA PHE A 72 3.01 -15.91 -4.74
C PHE A 72 3.25 -16.76 -3.48
N SER A 73 2.22 -16.84 -2.64
CA SER A 73 2.13 -17.62 -1.40
C SER A 73 0.70 -18.17 -1.26
N ILE A 74 0.54 -19.45 -1.51
CA ILE A 74 -0.72 -20.20 -1.42
C ILE A 74 -0.62 -21.07 -0.17
N LYS A 75 -1.59 -20.97 0.73
CA LYS A 75 -1.70 -21.84 1.90
C LYS A 75 -3.11 -22.38 2.01
N ASP A 76 -3.23 -23.69 2.11
CA ASP A 76 -4.48 -24.42 2.34
C ASP A 76 -5.63 -24.01 1.40
N ALA A 77 -5.29 -23.72 0.13
CA ALA A 77 -6.25 -23.31 -0.88
C ALA A 77 -6.88 -24.53 -1.59
N SER A 78 -8.09 -24.38 -2.13
CA SER A 78 -8.61 -25.37 -3.08
C SER A 78 -7.80 -25.34 -4.39
N VAL A 79 -7.95 -26.38 -5.20
CA VAL A 79 -7.27 -26.48 -6.49
C VAL A 79 -7.64 -25.32 -7.43
N GLU A 80 -8.91 -24.92 -7.43
CA GLU A 80 -9.45 -23.82 -8.25
C GLU A 80 -8.95 -22.46 -7.77
N GLN A 81 -8.84 -22.29 -6.44
CA GLN A 81 -8.26 -21.09 -5.85
C GLN A 81 -6.77 -20.99 -6.22
N ALA A 82 -6.03 -22.09 -6.09
CA ALA A 82 -4.61 -22.14 -6.44
C ALA A 82 -4.38 -21.84 -7.92
N SER A 83 -5.17 -22.43 -8.83
CA SER A 83 -5.03 -22.16 -10.28
C SER A 83 -5.36 -20.71 -10.63
N ALA A 84 -6.33 -20.08 -9.94
CA ALA A 84 -6.62 -18.66 -10.13
C ALA A 84 -5.46 -17.74 -9.69
N VAL A 85 -4.75 -18.07 -8.61
CA VAL A 85 -3.53 -17.33 -8.18
C VAL A 85 -2.47 -17.43 -9.24
N LEU A 86 -2.15 -18.67 -9.63
CA LEU A 86 -1.09 -18.92 -10.60
C LEU A 86 -1.41 -18.23 -11.92
N SER A 87 -2.68 -18.21 -12.31
CA SER A 87 -3.09 -17.50 -13.52
C SER A 87 -2.76 -16.01 -13.49
N ARG A 88 -3.05 -15.36 -12.36
CA ARG A 88 -2.73 -13.94 -12.16
C ARG A 88 -1.23 -13.70 -12.06
N ALA A 89 -0.53 -14.55 -11.30
CA ALA A 89 0.91 -14.44 -11.10
C ALA A 89 1.70 -14.61 -12.41
N PHE A 90 1.25 -15.51 -13.29
CA PHE A 90 1.92 -15.80 -14.56
C PHE A 90 1.49 -14.86 -15.69
N GLY A 91 0.36 -14.17 -15.56
CA GLY A 91 -0.28 -13.49 -16.69
C GLY A 91 -0.81 -14.49 -17.75
N LEU A 92 -0.95 -15.77 -17.39
CA LEU A 92 -1.40 -16.86 -18.26
C LEU A 92 -2.64 -17.50 -17.66
N ARG A 93 -3.51 -18.09 -18.48
CA ARG A 93 -4.63 -18.88 -17.95
C ARG A 93 -4.15 -20.27 -17.52
N VAL A 94 -4.05 -20.49 -16.22
CA VAL A 94 -3.75 -21.81 -15.65
C VAL A 94 -5.04 -22.62 -15.54
N THR A 95 -5.09 -23.74 -16.25
CA THR A 95 -6.23 -24.66 -16.30
C THR A 95 -5.81 -26.04 -15.83
N VAL A 96 -6.64 -26.62 -14.94
CA VAL A 96 -6.46 -27.99 -14.43
C VAL A 96 -7.38 -28.92 -15.23
N HIS A 97 -6.80 -29.89 -15.91
CA HIS A 97 -7.49 -30.91 -16.70
C HIS A 97 -7.52 -32.21 -15.90
N HIS A 98 -8.55 -32.38 -15.07
CA HIS A 98 -8.69 -33.55 -14.21
C HIS A 98 -8.81 -34.87 -14.98
N ASP A 99 -9.48 -34.85 -16.14
CA ASP A 99 -9.65 -35.97 -17.05
C ASP A 99 -8.32 -36.47 -17.63
N ARG A 100 -7.42 -35.53 -17.98
CA ARG A 100 -6.11 -35.83 -18.58
C ARG A 100 -5.00 -35.98 -17.54
N LYS A 101 -5.28 -35.70 -16.26
CA LYS A 101 -4.29 -35.54 -15.20
C LYS A 101 -3.16 -34.58 -15.61
N LYS A 102 -3.54 -33.42 -16.15
CA LYS A 102 -2.59 -32.40 -16.61
C LYS A 102 -2.94 -31.01 -16.12
N VAL A 103 -1.94 -30.16 -15.95
CA VAL A 103 -2.09 -28.72 -15.73
C VAL A 103 -1.47 -28.00 -16.92
N SER A 104 -2.14 -26.98 -17.42
CA SER A 104 -1.67 -26.20 -18.57
C SER A 104 -1.69 -24.71 -18.27
N ALA A 105 -0.73 -23.96 -18.80
CA ALA A 105 -0.79 -22.50 -18.87
C ALA A 105 -0.93 -22.08 -20.34
N HIS A 106 -1.96 -21.30 -20.66
CA HIS A 106 -2.20 -20.81 -22.02
C HIS A 106 -2.40 -19.30 -22.05
N SER A 107 -1.96 -18.66 -23.12
CA SER A 107 -2.19 -17.24 -23.39
C SER A 107 -3.61 -17.03 -23.93
N TYR A 108 -4.59 -17.07 -23.04
CA TYR A 108 -6.01 -16.83 -23.39
C TYR A 108 -6.58 -15.59 -22.70
N MET A 109 -5.75 -14.79 -22.04
CA MET A 109 -6.18 -13.56 -21.38
C MET A 109 -6.02 -12.35 -22.30
N THR A 110 -7.10 -11.58 -22.40
CA THR A 110 -7.13 -10.21 -22.96
C THR A 110 -6.53 -9.17 -22.01
N THR A 111 -6.12 -9.55 -20.80
CA THR A 111 -5.44 -8.65 -19.86
C THR A 111 -3.96 -8.65 -20.17
N THR A 112 -3.49 -7.52 -20.69
CA THR A 112 -2.15 -7.27 -21.25
C THR A 112 -0.99 -7.34 -20.25
N ARG A 113 -1.18 -7.69 -18.97
CA ARG A 113 -0.19 -7.28 -17.97
C ARG A 113 0.14 -8.32 -16.90
N ARG A 114 1.44 -8.63 -16.87
CA ARG A 114 2.17 -9.51 -15.97
C ARG A 114 2.34 -8.89 -14.58
N VAL A 115 2.12 -9.70 -13.55
CA VAL A 115 2.54 -9.35 -12.19
C VAL A 115 4.05 -9.49 -12.10
N THR A 116 4.77 -8.38 -11.96
CA THR A 116 6.23 -8.39 -11.90
C THR A 116 6.73 -8.82 -10.53
N ARG A 117 6.07 -8.41 -9.42
CA ARG A 117 6.49 -8.73 -8.04
C ARG A 117 5.34 -8.59 -7.00
N GLY A 118 5.46 -9.22 -5.83
CA GLY A 118 4.45 -9.15 -4.75
C GLY A 118 4.94 -9.39 -3.31
N TYR A 119 4.13 -8.97 -2.32
CA TYR A 119 4.38 -8.99 -0.88
C TYR A 119 3.37 -9.84 -0.12
N ASP A 120 3.86 -10.71 0.77
CA ASP A 120 3.03 -11.46 1.72
C ASP A 120 2.65 -10.56 2.92
N VAL A 121 1.37 -10.19 3.00
CA VAL A 121 0.81 -9.33 4.05
C VAL A 121 0.27 -10.12 5.23
N SER A 122 0.47 -11.44 5.31
CA SER A 122 -0.06 -12.28 6.41
C SER A 122 0.27 -11.77 7.81
N LEU A 123 1.50 -11.27 8.00
CA LEU A 123 1.95 -10.75 9.28
C LEU A 123 1.24 -9.43 9.64
N LEU A 124 1.02 -8.55 8.66
CA LEU A 124 0.24 -7.32 8.81
C LEU A 124 -1.22 -7.65 9.15
N CYS A 125 -1.79 -8.64 8.49
CA CYS A 125 -3.15 -9.10 8.76
C CYS A 125 -3.28 -9.60 10.21
N ALA A 126 -2.32 -10.39 10.70
CA ALA A 126 -2.31 -10.84 12.10
C ALA A 126 -2.26 -9.66 13.07
N ARG A 127 -1.34 -8.71 12.87
CA ARG A 127 -1.24 -7.50 13.70
C ARG A 127 -2.52 -6.65 13.67
N TYR A 128 -3.15 -6.51 12.50
CA TYR A 128 -4.40 -5.75 12.37
C TYR A 128 -5.58 -6.46 13.04
N VAL A 129 -5.68 -7.79 12.93
CA VAL A 129 -6.71 -8.58 13.64
C VAL A 129 -6.54 -8.45 15.15
N ASP A 130 -5.30 -8.61 15.66
CA ASP A 130 -5.00 -8.42 17.08
C ASP A 130 -5.38 -7.01 17.56
N TYR A 131 -5.15 -6.00 16.72
CA TYR A 131 -5.55 -4.61 16.97
C TYR A 131 -7.08 -4.43 17.03
N VAL A 132 -7.82 -4.92 16.02
CA VAL A 132 -9.30 -4.84 15.99
C VAL A 132 -9.87 -5.53 17.22
N ASN A 133 -9.35 -6.69 17.59
CA ASN A 133 -9.79 -7.40 18.79
C ASN A 133 -9.49 -6.65 20.09
N ARG A 134 -8.43 -5.83 20.13
CA ARG A 134 -8.00 -5.10 21.32
C ARG A 134 -8.69 -3.74 21.48
N PHE A 135 -8.99 -3.05 20.38
CA PHE A 135 -9.47 -1.66 20.40
C PHE A 135 -10.88 -1.48 19.81
N ASN A 136 -11.38 -2.44 19.03
CA ASN A 136 -12.77 -2.50 18.58
C ASN A 136 -13.50 -3.56 19.42
N GLY A 137 -13.94 -3.19 20.63
CA GLY A 137 -14.72 -4.06 21.51
C GLY A 137 -16.10 -4.47 20.95
N ALA A 138 -16.49 -3.97 19.78
CA ALA A 138 -17.75 -4.32 19.13
C ALA A 138 -17.55 -5.55 18.23
N LYS A 139 -18.01 -6.71 18.69
CA LYS A 139 -18.33 -7.81 17.78
C LYS A 139 -19.31 -7.27 16.73
N PRO A 140 -19.12 -7.57 15.43
CA PRO A 140 -20.05 -7.14 14.40
C PRO A 140 -21.48 -7.57 14.76
N ALA A 141 -22.44 -6.67 14.58
CA ALA A 141 -23.85 -6.97 14.81
C ALA A 141 -24.26 -8.23 14.02
N LYS A 142 -25.03 -9.12 14.64
CA LYS A 142 -25.52 -10.36 14.01
C LYS A 142 -26.14 -10.02 12.65
N GLY A 143 -25.55 -10.56 11.58
CA GLY A 143 -26.05 -10.40 10.20
C GLY A 143 -25.14 -9.62 9.26
N PHE A 144 -24.08 -8.96 9.76
CA PHE A 144 -23.06 -8.37 8.90
C PHE A 144 -21.92 -9.37 8.65
N VAL A 145 -21.54 -9.54 7.38
CA VAL A 145 -20.34 -10.29 7.00
C VAL A 145 -19.14 -9.43 7.37
N GLU A 146 -18.40 -9.85 8.40
CA GLU A 146 -17.13 -9.22 8.78
C GLU A 146 -16.17 -9.33 7.60
N ARG A 147 -15.82 -8.20 7.00
CA ARG A 147 -14.77 -8.16 5.97
C ARG A 147 -13.46 -8.61 6.64
N PRO A 148 -12.68 -9.49 6.01
CA PRO A 148 -11.41 -9.89 6.63
C PRO A 148 -10.48 -8.68 6.73
N ALA A 149 -9.68 -8.63 7.81
CA ALA A 149 -8.68 -7.58 8.08
C ALA A 149 -7.81 -7.21 6.87
N SER A 150 -7.44 -8.23 6.10
CA SER A 150 -6.69 -8.14 4.87
C SER A 150 -7.39 -7.34 3.76
N SER A 151 -8.73 -7.32 3.73
CA SER A 151 -9.52 -6.50 2.81
C SER A 151 -9.42 -5.03 3.17
N HIS A 152 -9.50 -4.71 4.45
CA HIS A 152 -9.38 -3.34 4.95
C HIS A 152 -7.97 -2.80 4.73
N LEU A 153 -6.95 -3.63 4.97
CA LEU A 153 -5.57 -3.29 4.67
C LEU A 153 -5.35 -3.00 3.18
N LEU A 154 -5.91 -3.85 2.31
CA LEU A 154 -5.86 -3.64 0.87
C LEU A 154 -6.55 -2.33 0.47
N ASP A 155 -7.79 -2.09 0.92
CA ASP A 155 -8.53 -0.86 0.61
C ASP A 155 -7.76 0.40 1.05
N HIS A 156 -7.18 0.37 2.25
CA HIS A 156 -6.41 1.50 2.74
C HIS A 156 -5.08 1.66 1.99
N MET A 157 -4.40 0.58 1.64
CA MET A 157 -3.17 0.64 0.84
C MET A 157 -3.45 1.13 -0.57
N LEU A 158 -4.52 0.67 -1.22
CA LEU A 158 -4.97 1.18 -2.50
C LEU A 158 -5.29 2.67 -2.40
N GLY A 159 -5.96 3.10 -1.33
CA GLY A 159 -6.24 4.52 -1.09
C GLY A 159 -4.98 5.37 -0.85
N VAL A 160 -3.94 4.82 -0.20
CA VAL A 160 -2.63 5.50 -0.11
C VAL A 160 -1.96 5.52 -1.47
N MET A 161 -1.94 4.39 -2.18
CA MET A 161 -1.33 4.27 -3.50
C MET A 161 -1.95 5.24 -4.51
N GLU A 162 -3.28 5.29 -4.57
CA GLU A 162 -4.04 6.22 -5.39
C GLU A 162 -3.71 7.68 -5.04
N ALA A 163 -3.69 8.02 -3.75
CA ALA A 163 -3.33 9.35 -3.29
C ALA A 163 -1.85 9.69 -3.55
N THR A 164 -0.95 8.70 -3.61
CA THR A 164 0.44 8.88 -4.04
C THR A 164 0.63 8.91 -5.56
N GLY A 165 -0.45 8.81 -6.35
CA GLY A 165 -0.39 8.80 -7.81
C GLY A 165 0.13 7.48 -8.41
N LEU A 166 0.17 6.39 -7.64
CA LEU A 166 0.49 5.06 -8.14
C LEU A 166 -0.73 4.49 -8.87
N ARG A 167 -0.50 3.77 -9.98
CA ARG A 167 -1.62 3.20 -10.74
C ARG A 167 -2.24 2.07 -9.92
N GLY A 168 -3.56 2.13 -9.78
CA GLY A 168 -4.37 1.15 -9.04
C GLY A 168 -4.44 -0.25 -9.68
N ASP A 169 -3.49 -0.60 -10.55
CA ASP A 169 -3.41 -1.92 -11.18
C ASP A 169 -2.85 -2.99 -10.20
N SER A 170 -2.58 -2.62 -8.95
CA SER A 170 -2.18 -3.53 -7.88
C SER A 170 -3.36 -4.39 -7.43
N GLY A 171 -3.17 -5.71 -7.45
CA GLY A 171 -4.21 -6.69 -7.14
C GLY A 171 -3.86 -7.58 -5.95
N SER A 172 -4.86 -8.33 -5.50
CA SER A 172 -4.72 -9.35 -4.45
C SER A 172 -4.81 -10.76 -5.02
N ALA A 173 -3.94 -11.68 -4.55
CA ALA A 173 -3.99 -13.09 -4.92
C ALA A 173 -4.21 -13.99 -3.69
N VAL A 174 -5.41 -14.60 -3.65
CA VAL A 174 -6.00 -15.60 -2.73
C VAL A 174 -5.84 -15.43 -1.21
N GLY A 175 -7.00 -15.50 -0.54
CA GLY A 175 -7.11 -15.33 0.91
C GLY A 175 -6.78 -13.93 1.42
N GLN A 176 -6.59 -12.97 0.50
CA GLN A 176 -6.16 -11.60 0.76
C GLN A 176 -4.76 -11.49 1.43
N ARG A 177 -3.90 -12.50 1.24
CA ARG A 177 -2.58 -12.58 1.88
C ARG A 177 -1.44 -11.98 1.07
N LEU A 178 -1.68 -11.63 -0.19
CA LEU A 178 -0.65 -11.07 -1.07
C LEU A 178 -1.13 -9.78 -1.72
N LEU A 179 -0.23 -8.80 -1.76
CA LEU A 179 -0.34 -7.59 -2.56
C LEU A 179 0.68 -7.64 -3.67
N PHE A 180 0.28 -7.32 -4.90
CA PHE A 180 1.19 -7.30 -6.04
C PHE A 180 0.99 -6.06 -6.89
N THR A 181 1.98 -5.73 -7.71
CA THR A 181 1.92 -4.62 -8.68
C THR A 181 2.61 -5.04 -9.97
N LEU A 182 2.29 -4.31 -11.04
CA LEU A 182 2.80 -4.48 -12.38
C LEU A 182 4.09 -3.68 -12.61
N GLU A 183 4.30 -2.57 -11.91
CA GLU A 183 5.43 -1.67 -12.13
C GLU A 183 6.50 -1.82 -11.04
N GLU A 184 7.78 -1.87 -11.43
CA GLU A 184 8.88 -2.04 -10.46
C GLU A 184 8.99 -0.86 -9.49
N GLY A 185 8.73 0.37 -9.96
CA GLY A 185 8.70 1.57 -9.14
C GLY A 185 7.59 1.52 -8.09
N GLU A 186 6.38 1.14 -8.49
CA GLU A 186 5.26 0.91 -7.57
C GLU A 186 5.58 -0.18 -6.56
N HIS A 187 6.24 -1.26 -6.98
CA HIS A 187 6.62 -2.35 -6.07
C HIS A 187 7.59 -1.88 -5.00
N ALA A 188 8.58 -1.06 -5.37
CA ALA A 188 9.53 -0.49 -4.44
C ALA A 188 8.82 0.39 -3.40
N GLN A 189 7.88 1.23 -3.84
CA GLN A 189 7.11 2.10 -2.96
C GLN A 189 6.13 1.33 -2.07
N ILE A 190 5.45 0.30 -2.58
CA ILE A 190 4.59 -0.57 -1.76
C ILE A 190 5.41 -1.25 -0.65
N LYS A 191 6.62 -1.75 -0.94
CA LYS A 191 7.48 -2.31 0.11
C LYS A 191 7.94 -1.32 1.12
N GLU A 192 8.34 -0.15 0.66
CA GLU A 192 8.72 0.93 1.55
C GLU A 192 7.57 1.25 2.51
N LEU A 193 6.36 1.47 1.97
CA LEU A 193 5.17 1.75 2.77
C LEU A 193 4.88 0.61 3.76
N LEU A 194 4.91 -0.64 3.30
CA LEU A 194 4.71 -1.81 4.15
C LEU A 194 5.77 -1.92 5.25
N ASN A 195 7.04 -1.66 4.93
CA ASN A 195 8.13 -1.67 5.88
C ASN A 195 7.94 -0.55 6.93
N LEU A 196 7.53 0.64 6.51
CA LEU A 196 7.28 1.77 7.42
C LEU A 196 6.06 1.51 8.32
N LEU A 197 5.00 0.89 7.79
CA LEU A 197 3.85 0.43 8.57
C LEU A 197 4.24 -0.66 9.58
N MET A 198 5.23 -1.50 9.26
CA MET A 198 5.69 -2.59 10.11
C MET A 198 6.77 -2.20 11.12
N ASN A 199 7.54 -1.14 10.83
CA ASN A 199 8.59 -0.61 11.69
C ASN A 199 7.96 -0.04 12.96
N GLU A 200 8.35 -0.50 14.14
CA GLU A 200 7.81 -0.06 15.45
C GLU A 200 7.85 1.46 15.67
N LYS A 201 8.75 2.20 15.02
CA LYS A 201 8.89 3.65 15.17
C LYS A 201 8.14 4.46 14.11
N GLY A 202 7.64 3.81 13.05
CA GLY A 202 7.16 4.50 11.84
C GLY A 202 8.34 5.01 10.98
N GLY A 203 8.16 6.15 10.31
CA GLY A 203 9.22 6.81 9.56
C GLY A 203 8.73 7.61 8.35
N ALA A 204 9.64 8.34 7.71
CA ALA A 204 9.40 9.08 6.48
C ALA A 204 9.77 8.24 5.25
N SER A 205 9.07 8.44 4.13
CA SER A 205 9.47 7.85 2.86
C SER A 205 10.80 8.42 2.37
N VAL A 206 11.53 7.66 1.55
CA VAL A 206 12.75 8.09 0.87
C VAL A 206 12.50 9.35 0.04
N ALA A 207 11.31 9.47 -0.56
CA ALA A 207 10.88 10.68 -1.25
C ALA A 207 10.79 11.87 -0.28
N CYS A 208 10.15 11.71 0.88
CA CYS A 208 10.09 12.76 1.91
C CYS A 208 11.50 13.18 2.38
N VAL A 209 12.39 12.22 2.61
CA VAL A 209 13.78 12.48 3.03
C VAL A 209 14.55 13.24 1.93
N ALA A 210 14.45 12.79 0.68
CA ALA A 210 15.12 13.42 -0.46
C ALA A 210 14.60 14.84 -0.75
N GLN A 211 13.29 15.05 -0.63
CA GLN A 211 12.68 16.37 -0.74
C GLN A 211 13.20 17.31 0.35
N ARG A 212 13.25 16.87 1.62
CA ARG A 212 13.81 17.67 2.72
C ARG A 212 15.28 18.02 2.47
N GLN A 213 16.08 17.03 2.10
CA GLN A 213 17.49 17.21 1.75
C GLN A 213 17.71 18.20 0.58
N THR A 214 16.78 18.25 -0.37
CA THR A 214 16.79 19.19 -1.49
C THR A 214 16.48 20.61 -0.99
N LEU A 215 15.43 20.77 -0.19
CA LEU A 215 15.06 22.06 0.41
C LEU A 215 16.16 22.63 1.31
N GLU A 216 16.79 21.79 2.14
CA GLU A 216 17.94 22.18 2.97
C GLU A 216 19.15 22.61 2.14
N ALA A 217 19.41 21.93 1.02
CA ALA A 217 20.50 22.30 0.12
C ALA A 217 20.21 23.64 -0.57
N LEU A 218 18.97 23.84 -1.05
CA LEU A 218 18.52 25.09 -1.64
C LEU A 218 18.56 26.26 -0.65
N GLY A 219 18.22 26.02 0.63
CA GLY A 219 18.29 27.05 1.68
C GLY A 219 19.71 27.54 1.98
N LYS A 220 20.74 26.75 1.64
CA LYS A 220 22.16 27.12 1.76
C LYS A 220 22.68 27.89 0.55
N VAL A 221 21.96 27.88 -0.57
CA VAL A 221 22.33 28.63 -1.77
C VAL A 221 21.96 30.09 -1.55
N THR A 222 22.93 30.99 -1.74
CA THR A 222 22.69 32.44 -1.79
C THR A 222 22.65 32.89 -3.25
N TRP A 223 21.65 33.70 -3.60
CA TRP A 223 21.50 34.22 -4.95
C TRP A 223 21.85 35.71 -5.01
N ASP A 224 23.01 36.01 -5.60
CA ASP A 224 23.57 37.37 -5.62
C ASP A 224 23.34 38.11 -6.96
N GLU A 225 22.75 37.43 -7.95
CA GLU A 225 22.49 37.94 -9.29
C GLU A 225 21.05 38.49 -9.41
N GLU A 226 20.88 39.64 -10.06
CA GLU A 226 19.57 40.07 -10.54
C GLU A 226 19.17 39.17 -11.73
N VAL A 227 17.96 38.63 -11.69
CA VAL A 227 17.44 37.73 -12.75
C VAL A 227 16.37 38.47 -13.55
N THR A 228 16.70 38.80 -14.79
CA THR A 228 15.80 39.43 -15.76
C THR A 228 15.74 38.61 -17.03
N GLU A 229 14.53 38.38 -17.55
CA GLU A 229 14.26 37.79 -18.87
C GLU A 229 14.91 36.41 -19.11
N ARG A 230 15.08 35.59 -18.06
CA ARG A 230 15.62 34.23 -18.21
C ARG A 230 14.49 33.19 -18.32
N PRO A 231 14.67 32.14 -19.14
CA PRO A 231 13.77 30.99 -19.13
C PRO A 231 13.72 30.33 -17.75
N VAL A 232 12.53 29.98 -17.28
CA VAL A 232 12.32 29.39 -15.94
C VAL A 232 13.10 28.08 -15.80
N ALA A 233 13.06 27.20 -16.81
CA ALA A 233 13.83 25.97 -16.82
C ALA A 233 15.35 26.19 -16.66
N SER A 234 15.90 27.27 -17.23
CA SER A 234 17.32 27.62 -17.09
C SER A 234 17.65 28.11 -15.69
N LEU A 235 16.73 28.86 -15.08
CA LEU A 235 16.88 29.33 -13.70
C LEU A 235 16.81 28.17 -12.71
N LEU A 236 15.87 27.24 -12.89
CA LEU A 236 15.76 26.01 -12.10
C LEU A 236 17.03 25.15 -12.25
N ALA A 237 17.54 24.98 -13.46
CA ALA A 237 18.79 24.25 -13.69
C ALA A 237 19.97 24.87 -12.93
N ALA A 238 20.12 26.19 -12.99
CA ALA A 238 21.18 26.89 -12.27
C ALA A 238 20.99 26.81 -10.74
N LEU A 239 19.75 26.90 -10.26
CA LEU A 239 19.39 26.81 -8.85
C LEU A 239 19.75 25.45 -8.25
N PHE A 240 19.29 24.37 -8.88
CA PHE A 240 19.57 23.01 -8.46
C PHE A 240 21.05 22.65 -8.59
N ALA A 241 21.73 23.13 -9.65
CA ALA A 241 23.17 22.97 -9.80
C ALA A 241 23.96 23.64 -8.66
N LYS A 242 23.60 24.88 -8.26
CA LYS A 242 24.22 25.54 -7.10
C LYS A 242 23.97 24.81 -5.78
N ALA A 243 22.82 24.13 -5.66
CA ALA A 243 22.50 23.30 -4.50
C ALA A 243 23.17 21.91 -4.53
N GLY A 244 23.87 21.55 -5.62
CA GLY A 244 24.45 20.22 -5.80
C GLY A 244 23.39 19.12 -5.88
N ARG A 245 22.24 19.42 -6.47
CA ARG A 245 21.09 18.51 -6.59
C ARG A 245 20.72 18.30 -8.05
N ASP A 246 20.42 17.07 -8.40
CA ASP A 246 19.75 16.74 -9.65
C ASP A 246 18.23 16.83 -9.48
N PHE A 247 17.55 17.14 -10.57
CA PHE A 247 16.09 17.15 -10.61
C PHE A 247 15.58 16.67 -11.96
N VAL A 248 14.34 16.21 -11.95
CA VAL A 248 13.58 15.86 -13.15
C VAL A 248 12.31 16.69 -13.21
N ILE A 249 11.89 17.05 -14.42
CA ILE A 249 10.62 17.75 -14.66
C ILE A 249 9.64 16.73 -15.25
N THR A 250 8.41 16.69 -14.74
CA THR A 250 7.36 15.83 -15.32
C THR A 250 7.08 16.25 -16.76
N TYR A 251 6.65 15.29 -17.59
CA TYR A 251 6.34 15.57 -19.00
C TYR A 251 5.30 16.70 -19.17
N GLY A 252 4.30 16.76 -18.29
CA GLY A 252 3.28 17.81 -18.30
C GLY A 252 3.87 19.21 -18.08
N MET A 253 4.79 19.35 -17.13
CA MET A 253 5.40 20.65 -16.80
C MET A 253 6.56 21.05 -17.73
N ALA A 254 7.18 20.09 -18.43
CA ALA A 254 8.36 20.35 -19.24
C ALA A 254 8.14 21.42 -20.31
N ARG A 255 6.95 21.43 -20.94
CA ARG A 255 6.60 22.44 -21.93
C ARG A 255 6.36 23.81 -21.30
N GLU A 256 5.55 23.85 -20.25
CA GLU A 256 5.15 25.09 -19.59
C GLU A 256 6.36 25.82 -18.98
N LEU A 257 7.23 25.09 -18.28
CA LEU A 257 8.46 25.66 -17.70
C LEU A 257 9.54 25.97 -18.74
N GLY A 258 9.52 25.27 -19.88
CA GLY A 258 10.42 25.52 -21.00
C GLY A 258 10.09 26.79 -21.78
N GLU A 259 8.81 27.13 -21.90
CA GLU A 259 8.33 28.34 -22.58
C GLU A 259 8.21 29.55 -21.63
N ALA A 260 8.10 29.32 -20.31
CA ALA A 260 7.98 30.37 -19.31
C ALA A 260 9.28 31.19 -19.14
N HIS A 261 9.09 32.50 -18.95
CA HIS A 261 10.17 33.45 -18.71
C HIS A 261 9.89 34.27 -17.45
N VAL A 262 10.95 34.54 -16.69
CA VAL A 262 10.89 35.44 -15.54
C VAL A 262 11.01 36.88 -16.06
N THR A 263 9.92 37.65 -15.98
CA THR A 263 9.90 39.06 -16.43
C THR A 263 10.79 39.94 -15.56
N ARG A 264 10.77 39.72 -14.23
CA ARG A 264 11.73 40.28 -13.26
C ARG A 264 11.57 39.55 -11.93
N ALA A 265 12.63 38.94 -11.41
CA ALA A 265 12.66 38.47 -10.03
C ALA A 265 13.64 39.31 -9.23
N GLU A 266 13.21 39.84 -8.08
CA GLU A 266 14.10 40.38 -7.05
C GLU A 266 14.83 39.23 -6.35
N ALA A 267 15.57 38.42 -7.11
CA ALA A 267 16.29 37.24 -6.61
C ALA A 267 17.51 37.62 -5.76
N LYS A 268 17.93 38.89 -5.79
CA LYS A 268 19.13 39.37 -5.12
C LYS A 268 18.95 39.35 -3.60
N GLY A 269 19.72 38.50 -2.92
CA GLY A 269 19.70 38.34 -1.46
C GLY A 269 18.68 37.31 -0.97
N GLN A 270 17.92 36.67 -1.86
CA GLN A 270 17.10 35.52 -1.51
C GLN A 270 17.97 34.26 -1.42
N ASN A 271 17.55 33.32 -0.57
CA ASN A 271 18.11 31.96 -0.62
C ASN A 271 17.41 31.15 -1.72
N GLY A 272 18.03 30.03 -2.12
CA GLY A 272 17.51 29.22 -3.21
C GLY A 272 16.13 28.61 -2.94
N ALA A 273 15.78 28.37 -1.68
CA ALA A 273 14.46 27.85 -1.31
C ALA A 273 13.36 28.92 -1.47
N ALA A 274 13.65 30.17 -1.09
CA ALA A 274 12.74 31.30 -1.30
C ALA A 274 12.54 31.59 -2.79
N LEU A 275 13.63 31.59 -3.57
CA LEU A 275 13.53 31.74 -5.02
C LEU A 275 12.70 30.62 -5.67
N LEU A 276 12.86 29.37 -5.21
CA LEU A 276 12.04 28.26 -5.69
C LEU A 276 10.56 28.46 -5.36
N ALA A 277 10.24 28.96 -4.16
CA ALA A 277 8.87 29.23 -3.73
C ALA A 277 8.21 30.30 -4.59
N ASP A 278 8.90 31.41 -4.87
CA ASP A 278 8.40 32.47 -5.75
C ASP A 278 8.12 31.94 -7.17
N LEU A 279 9.00 31.09 -7.71
CA LEU A 279 8.81 30.47 -9.01
C LEU A 279 7.64 29.47 -9.01
N THR A 280 7.53 28.68 -7.94
CA THR A 280 6.45 27.71 -7.70
C THR A 280 5.09 28.42 -7.74
N GLU A 281 4.97 29.56 -7.06
CA GLU A 281 3.74 30.37 -7.04
C GLU A 281 3.47 31.01 -8.41
N ALA A 282 4.47 31.63 -9.02
CA ALA A 282 4.31 32.34 -10.30
C ALA A 282 3.96 31.40 -11.47
N HIS A 283 4.46 30.17 -11.44
CA HIS A 283 4.34 29.21 -12.54
C HIS A 283 3.57 27.94 -12.17
N GLN A 284 2.94 27.89 -11.00
CA GLN A 284 1.99 26.87 -10.56
C GLN A 284 2.54 25.42 -10.64
N PHE A 285 3.80 25.22 -10.26
CA PHE A 285 4.44 23.90 -10.17
C PHE A 285 4.84 23.59 -8.74
N GLY A 286 4.93 22.30 -8.36
CA GLY A 286 5.35 21.86 -7.04
C GLY A 286 6.69 21.14 -7.04
N LEU A 287 7.29 21.05 -5.84
CA LEU A 287 8.46 20.21 -5.56
C LEU A 287 8.02 18.90 -4.89
N GLY A 288 8.52 17.79 -5.40
CA GLY A 288 8.41 16.45 -4.82
C GLY A 288 9.72 15.70 -4.90
N ALA A 289 9.64 14.38 -4.72
CA ALA A 289 10.75 13.49 -5.02
C ALA A 289 10.25 12.10 -5.44
N VAL A 290 11.00 11.44 -6.31
CA VAL A 290 10.78 10.04 -6.70
C VAL A 290 12.12 9.33 -6.68
N ALA A 291 12.18 8.16 -6.03
CA ALA A 291 13.38 7.33 -5.94
C ALA A 291 14.65 8.10 -5.47
N GLY A 292 14.48 9.10 -4.59
CA GLY A 292 15.57 9.89 -4.05
C GLY A 292 16.01 11.10 -4.90
N VAL A 293 15.35 11.35 -6.04
CA VAL A 293 15.64 12.49 -6.93
C VAL A 293 14.52 13.52 -6.80
N ALA A 294 14.87 14.81 -6.81
CA ALA A 294 13.88 15.89 -6.79
C ALA A 294 13.03 15.87 -8.07
N LEU A 295 11.72 15.99 -7.90
CA LEU A 295 10.75 16.03 -8.99
C LEU A 295 10.07 17.40 -9.01
N LEU A 296 10.06 18.05 -10.17
CA LEU A 296 9.23 19.22 -10.43
C LEU A 296 8.04 18.78 -11.27
N GLY A 297 6.84 18.90 -10.71
CA GLY A 297 5.59 18.52 -11.36
C GLY A 297 4.53 19.59 -11.15
N ASP A 298 3.32 19.35 -11.63
CA ASP A 298 2.21 20.24 -11.29
C ASP A 298 1.96 20.20 -9.77
N MET A 299 1.38 21.27 -9.22
CA MET A 299 1.14 21.39 -7.77
C MET A 299 0.36 20.22 -7.18
N THR A 300 -0.52 19.60 -7.98
CA THR A 300 -1.27 18.44 -7.54
C THR A 300 -0.37 17.21 -7.48
N THR A 301 0.28 16.81 -8.57
CA THR A 301 1.01 15.54 -8.65
C THR A 301 2.39 15.54 -8.01
N ALA A 302 3.06 16.69 -7.93
CA ALA A 302 4.43 16.76 -7.41
C ALA A 302 4.51 16.44 -5.92
N SER A 303 3.49 16.83 -5.14
CA SER A 303 3.49 16.64 -3.68
C SER A 303 3.16 15.20 -3.25
N TRP A 304 2.71 14.35 -4.16
CA TRP A 304 2.07 13.07 -3.84
C TRP A 304 3.04 11.91 -3.57
N GLY A 305 4.31 12.02 -3.95
CA GLY A 305 5.30 10.96 -3.66
C GLY A 305 5.76 10.88 -2.20
N SER A 306 5.59 11.96 -1.44
CA SER A 306 6.10 12.09 -0.07
C SER A 306 5.03 11.67 0.95
N TYR A 307 5.42 10.80 1.88
CA TYR A 307 4.54 10.36 2.96
C TYR A 307 5.33 10.05 4.23
N ARG A 308 4.64 10.09 5.36
CA ARG A 308 5.18 9.79 6.68
C ARG A 308 4.21 8.91 7.46
N VAL A 309 4.75 7.88 8.10
CA VAL A 309 4.02 6.98 8.99
C VAL A 309 4.37 7.34 10.43
N PHE A 310 3.38 7.78 11.20
CA PHE A 310 3.50 8.03 12.63
C PHE A 310 2.99 6.83 13.43
N GLU A 311 3.78 6.34 14.40
CA GLU A 311 3.32 5.36 15.39
C GLU A 311 2.68 6.08 16.58
N LEU A 312 1.35 6.09 16.64
CA LEU A 312 0.61 6.82 17.66
C LEU A 312 0.21 5.95 18.86
N LYS A 313 0.63 4.68 18.91
CA LYS A 313 0.35 3.80 20.05
C LYS A 313 0.71 4.40 21.41
N PRO A 314 1.91 4.99 21.64
CA PRO A 314 2.24 5.58 22.94
C PRO A 314 1.31 6.74 23.32
N LEU A 315 0.96 7.57 22.33
CA LEU A 315 0.02 8.68 22.52
C LEU A 315 -1.39 8.16 22.89
N LEU A 316 -1.88 7.16 22.16
CA LEU A 316 -3.18 6.53 22.41
C LEU A 316 -3.25 5.89 23.80
N GLU A 317 -2.19 5.17 24.21
CA GLU A 317 -2.12 4.55 25.54
C GLU A 317 -2.10 5.60 26.66
N ARG A 318 -1.38 6.71 26.48
CA ARG A 318 -1.38 7.83 27.44
C ARG A 318 -2.75 8.50 27.54
N LEU A 319 -3.36 8.84 26.41
CA LEU A 319 -4.70 9.46 26.38
C LEU A 319 -5.76 8.56 27.02
N ALA A 320 -5.68 7.25 26.80
CA ALA A 320 -6.55 6.28 27.48
C ALA A 320 -6.36 6.31 29.00
N GLN A 321 -5.11 6.37 29.47
CA GLN A 321 -4.80 6.47 30.90
C GLN A 321 -5.30 7.78 31.51
N ASP A 322 -5.10 8.91 30.83
CA ASP A 322 -5.57 10.23 31.28
C ASP A 322 -7.11 10.28 31.39
N TYR A 323 -7.81 9.68 30.43
CA TYR A 323 -9.26 9.56 30.46
C TYR A 323 -9.76 8.75 31.67
N VAL A 324 -9.13 7.61 31.97
CA VAL A 324 -9.44 6.80 33.15
C VAL A 324 -9.22 7.61 34.43
N ASN A 325 -8.10 8.34 34.52
CA ASN A 325 -7.77 9.19 35.66
C ASN A 325 -8.78 10.33 35.85
N GLN A 326 -9.31 10.92 34.77
CA GLN A 326 -10.34 11.97 34.82
C GLN A 326 -11.70 11.42 35.26
N ARG A 327 -12.06 10.19 34.87
CA ARG A 327 -13.32 9.54 35.29
C ARG A 327 -13.33 9.20 36.79
N THR A 328 -12.16 9.02 37.39
CA THR A 328 -12.00 8.77 38.84
C THR A 328 -12.04 10.04 39.70
N LYS A 329 -12.14 11.25 39.11
CA LYS A 329 -12.36 12.52 39.83
C LYS A 329 -13.83 12.95 39.76
N PRO A 330 -14.39 13.61 40.80
CA PRO A 330 -15.74 14.18 40.72
C PRO A 330 -15.77 15.26 39.64
N ARG A 331 -16.72 15.18 38.70
CA ARG A 331 -16.81 16.05 37.52
C ARG A 331 -17.67 17.29 37.77
N ASP A 332 -17.12 18.46 37.45
CA ASP A 332 -17.86 19.61 36.91
C ASP A 332 -17.57 19.67 35.41
N GLY A 333 -18.58 19.38 34.58
CA GLY A 333 -18.63 19.68 33.13
C GLY A 333 -17.41 19.29 32.28
N GLY A 334 -17.34 18.03 31.84
CA GLY A 334 -16.33 17.59 30.86
C GLY A 334 -16.80 16.38 30.05
N PHE A 335 -16.43 16.38 28.75
CA PHE A 335 -16.76 15.42 27.68
C PHE A 335 -17.14 14.00 28.15
N GLU A 336 -18.31 13.53 27.72
CA GLU A 336 -18.89 12.22 28.06
C GLU A 336 -18.64 11.13 27.00
N GLY A 337 -17.82 11.41 25.98
CA GLY A 337 -17.46 10.44 24.96
C GLY A 337 -16.41 9.44 25.45
N ASP A 338 -16.70 8.15 25.31
CA ASP A 338 -15.77 7.07 25.59
C ASP A 338 -14.76 6.92 24.43
N ILE A 339 -13.54 7.42 24.62
CA ILE A 339 -12.43 7.37 23.64
C ILE A 339 -12.13 5.91 23.23
N SER A 340 -12.46 4.94 24.08
CA SER A 340 -12.30 3.51 23.77
C SER A 340 -13.36 2.94 22.82
N ASN A 341 -14.55 3.56 22.75
CA ASN A 341 -15.64 3.16 21.84
C ASN A 341 -15.66 3.96 20.52
N MET A 342 -14.91 5.07 20.42
CA MET A 342 -14.87 5.92 19.23
C MET A 342 -13.61 5.76 18.37
N GLY A 343 -12.72 4.81 18.71
CA GLY A 343 -11.47 4.61 17.98
C GLY A 343 -10.58 5.85 18.06
N GLY A 344 -9.91 6.07 19.21
CA GLY A 344 -9.13 7.28 19.50
C GLY A 344 -8.16 7.76 18.39
N LEU A 345 -7.71 6.89 17.48
CA LEU A 345 -6.98 7.32 16.29
C LEU A 345 -7.82 8.17 15.34
N ALA A 346 -9.10 7.86 15.15
CA ALA A 346 -10.02 8.67 14.34
C ALA A 346 -10.16 10.09 14.92
N VAL A 347 -10.24 10.23 16.25
CA VAL A 347 -10.27 11.54 16.92
C VAL A 347 -8.98 12.32 16.68
N ILE A 348 -7.81 11.67 16.82
CA ILE A 348 -6.52 12.32 16.53
C ILE A 348 -6.44 12.70 15.05
N THR A 349 -6.89 11.81 14.15
CA THR A 349 -6.87 12.05 12.71
C THR A 349 -7.77 13.24 12.34
N SER A 350 -9.00 13.29 12.88
CA SER A 350 -9.92 14.42 12.67
C SER A 350 -9.38 15.72 13.24
N ALA A 351 -8.81 15.71 14.45
CA ALA A 351 -8.23 16.90 15.06
C ALA A 351 -7.00 17.40 14.28
N LEU A 352 -6.15 16.48 13.81
CA LEU A 352 -5.02 16.82 12.98
C LEU A 352 -5.46 17.36 11.61
N GLN A 353 -6.50 16.78 11.02
CA GLN A 353 -7.10 17.25 9.77
C GLN A 353 -7.65 18.68 9.95
N GLU A 354 -8.42 18.94 11.01
CA GLU A 354 -8.98 20.26 11.32
C GLU A 354 -7.88 21.32 11.53
N GLN A 355 -6.82 20.97 12.26
CA GLN A 355 -5.68 21.88 12.45
C GLN A 355 -4.88 22.08 11.16
N GLY A 356 -4.74 21.05 10.33
CA GLY A 356 -4.10 21.14 9.02
C GLY A 356 -4.86 22.06 8.08
N GLU A 357 -6.19 21.90 8.01
CA GLU A 357 -7.07 22.77 7.22
C GLU A 357 -7.03 24.22 7.71
N GLY A 358 -7.03 24.44 9.03
CA GLY A 358 -6.90 25.77 9.62
C GLY A 358 -5.56 26.46 9.33
N ARG A 359 -4.53 25.70 8.92
CA ARG A 359 -3.20 26.20 8.52
C ARG A 359 -2.96 26.09 7.01
N GLU A 360 -4.00 25.79 6.23
CA GLU A 360 -3.93 25.60 4.77
C GLU A 360 -2.88 24.56 4.33
N LEU A 361 -2.72 23.49 5.12
CA LEU A 361 -1.75 22.43 4.85
C LEU A 361 -2.35 21.34 3.94
N PRO A 362 -1.98 21.29 2.64
CA PRO A 362 -2.51 20.29 1.73
C PRO A 362 -1.96 18.92 2.10
N CYS A 363 -2.80 18.09 2.71
CA CYS A 363 -2.42 16.75 3.10
C CYS A 363 -3.58 15.76 2.97
N THR A 364 -3.23 14.48 2.87
CA THR A 364 -4.17 13.37 3.00
C THR A 364 -3.76 12.52 4.19
N LEU A 365 -4.67 12.33 5.13
CA LEU A 365 -4.46 11.50 6.31
C LEU A 365 -5.19 10.16 6.16
N LYS A 366 -4.49 9.06 6.42
CA LYS A 366 -5.03 7.69 6.40
C LYS A 366 -4.61 6.95 7.66
N SER A 367 -5.57 6.32 8.34
CA SER A 367 -5.35 5.61 9.59
C SER A 367 -5.29 4.09 9.37
N PHE A 368 -4.29 3.45 9.99
CA PHE A 368 -4.01 2.02 9.90
C PHE A 368 -3.65 1.46 11.29
N GLY A 369 -4.62 0.92 12.03
CA GLY A 369 -4.33 0.42 13.38
C GLY A 369 -3.95 1.55 14.32
N THR A 370 -2.73 1.57 14.88
CA THR A 370 -2.16 2.71 15.62
C THR A 370 -1.32 3.65 14.74
N ARG A 371 -1.24 3.38 13.44
CA ARG A 371 -0.46 4.17 12.49
C ARG A 371 -1.30 5.23 11.84
N LEU A 372 -0.74 6.42 11.77
CA LEU A 372 -1.25 7.48 10.91
C LEU A 372 -0.28 7.64 9.74
N VAL A 373 -0.77 7.44 8.53
CA VAL A 373 -0.06 7.74 7.30
C VAL A 373 -0.51 9.12 6.84
N ALA A 374 0.41 10.08 6.84
CA ALA A 374 0.20 11.40 6.27
C ALA A 374 0.90 11.48 4.91
N LEU A 375 0.18 11.97 3.92
CA LEU A 375 0.70 12.23 2.57
C LEU A 375 0.70 13.75 2.36
N GLY A 376 1.78 14.26 1.78
CA GLY A 376 1.96 15.68 1.52
C GLY A 376 3.42 16.03 1.31
N SER A 377 3.69 17.32 1.07
CA SER A 377 5.07 17.81 0.94
C SER A 377 5.88 17.56 2.23
N ALA A 378 7.21 17.49 2.11
CA ALA A 378 8.07 17.36 3.28
C ALA A 378 7.81 18.46 4.34
N GLN A 379 7.57 19.72 3.92
CA GLN A 379 7.22 20.81 4.84
C GLN A 379 5.88 20.56 5.55
N THR A 380 4.85 20.18 4.79
CA THR A 380 3.54 19.83 5.35
C THR A 380 3.66 18.70 6.38
N LEU A 381 4.43 17.65 6.08
CA LEU A 381 4.63 16.53 6.97
C LEU A 381 5.41 16.92 8.24
N ASP A 382 6.31 17.90 8.16
CA ASP A 382 7.03 18.44 9.31
C ASP A 382 6.13 19.28 10.21
N GLU A 383 5.24 20.08 9.62
CA GLU A 383 4.24 20.83 10.38
C GLU A 383 3.20 19.93 11.05
N LEU A 384 2.74 18.89 10.36
CA LEU A 384 1.86 17.88 10.95
C LEU A 384 2.54 17.14 12.11
N ALA A 385 3.83 16.85 11.99
CA ALA A 385 4.61 16.27 13.09
C ALA A 385 4.71 17.22 14.29
N ALA A 386 4.87 18.53 14.05
CA ALA A 386 4.86 19.55 15.10
C ALA A 386 3.50 19.65 15.79
N ILE A 387 2.39 19.64 15.05
CA ILE A 387 1.03 19.61 15.62
C ILE A 387 0.83 18.35 16.47
N LEU A 388 1.22 17.18 15.97
CA LEU A 388 1.15 15.94 16.74
C LEU A 388 1.97 16.03 18.03
N LYS A 389 3.14 16.68 17.99
CA LYS A 389 3.98 16.92 19.18
C LYS A 389 3.30 17.85 20.19
N GLU A 390 2.55 18.85 19.74
CA GLU A 390 1.71 19.68 20.61
C GLU A 390 0.58 18.87 21.26
N MET A 391 0.04 17.86 20.56
CA MET A 391 -0.88 16.86 21.12
C MET A 391 -0.17 15.86 22.06
N GLY A 392 1.15 16.01 22.21
CA GLY A 392 2.03 15.23 23.06
C GLY A 392 2.50 13.91 22.44
N PHE A 393 2.49 13.78 21.12
CA PHE A 393 3.27 12.74 20.44
C PHE A 393 4.77 12.95 20.70
N GLU A 394 5.48 11.88 21.00
CA GLU A 394 6.94 11.89 21.12
C GLU A 394 7.52 11.04 19.99
N GLU A 395 8.34 11.65 19.14
CA GLU A 395 9.07 10.90 18.11
C GLU A 395 10.03 9.91 18.78
N PRO A 396 9.98 8.62 18.40
CA PRO A 396 10.98 7.67 18.84
C PRO A 396 12.36 8.15 18.39
N LYS A 397 13.32 8.23 19.31
CA LYS A 397 14.71 8.54 18.94
C LYS A 397 15.21 7.50 17.94
N GLU A 398 15.80 7.93 16.83
CA GLU A 398 16.52 7.05 15.91
C GLU A 398 17.70 6.41 16.67
N ASP A 399 17.91 5.10 16.46
CA ASP A 399 19.01 4.36 17.12
C ASP A 399 20.34 4.54 16.37
#